data_AF-A0A7C7AT75-F1
#
_entry.id   AF-A0A7C7AT75-F1
#
_cell.length_a   1.000
_cell.length_b   1.000
_cell.length_c   1.000
_cell.angle_alpha   90.00
_cell.angle_beta   90.00
_cell.angle_gamma   90.00
#
_symmetry.space_group_name_H-M   'P 1'
#
loop_
_entity.id
_entity.type
_entity.pdbx_description
1 polymer ?
#
loop_
_entity_poly.entity_id
_entity_poly.type
_entity_poly.pdbx_seq_one_letter_code
_entity_poly.pdbx_strand_id
1 'polypeptide(L)'
;MKKLFKFIFSLIFIIILLIGLPIGILYFMVADGTDDAPTSLYADSVVLDQEVADLFNRALADNQSYDFTFSEDELNVLIFAIIRDALNKDYYKAGCDTDACKNVQVIEIDDDIPVVGGRKVTLKHIYAEMKDDELSLYAPLNVMGIKTRLKLGLSVSEKDGVYTVKISKMGLGKINLASGLGKSIRGPLFSAMGFTAAEINDKLAEKNLPITFSDDDFSFTFAKSDLGAIISGLLIPDEDKPENKIIRELFSLLTAPEEGGLSFGFYEDPEIRFGMRIDLEPFAGDEEVFDAKLAAISAPFDIDSFIKNKTQTFLLANLTGGEMKVVFTDNEFNRLLYDKTNGYADFQYAMDFGGGSATFALAVKGIAIEILSPTQIKFNFLVEINGMKSIMVMTGRIESNATEDEITIYLDETLTIGTVQTASTFLFDIIGDNVGGFELMEYRPQDKAFVMTAEAFDAFMGIPGGETPLGVERMRFTTGELEVFVTVDDSALQSTIANATDMLNDLLEGEFLDPDAFTGQEETVVELSEVLENISQVLTDPEEELTEEHIDALIDIINQLDEDNQQILYGQIEDALTDNADLFDLYNSLFGK
;
A
#
# COMPACT_ATOMS: atom_id res chain seq x y z
N MET A 1 -8.60 14.50 -14.56
CA MET A 1 -7.62 13.98 -15.55
C MET A 1 -7.40 14.79 -16.82
N LYS A 2 -8.42 15.21 -17.60
CA LYS A 2 -8.25 16.21 -18.68
C LYS A 2 -7.46 17.44 -18.21
N LYS A 3 -7.59 17.79 -16.92
CA LYS A 3 -6.83 18.85 -16.23
C LYS A 3 -5.34 18.52 -15.96
N LEU A 4 -4.92 17.26 -15.72
CA LEU A 4 -3.51 16.88 -15.48
C LEU A 4 -2.69 16.97 -16.76
N PHE A 5 -3.19 16.33 -17.82
CA PHE A 5 -2.56 16.34 -19.13
C PHE A 5 -2.64 17.73 -19.75
N LYS A 6 -3.78 18.42 -19.63
CA LYS A 6 -3.80 19.86 -19.92
C LYS A 6 -2.86 20.62 -19.02
N PHE A 7 -2.58 20.24 -17.78
CA PHE A 7 -1.67 20.99 -16.93
C PHE A 7 -0.20 20.78 -17.34
N ILE A 8 0.31 19.54 -17.37
CA ILE A 8 1.70 19.21 -17.75
C ILE A 8 1.98 19.68 -19.17
N PHE A 9 1.10 19.38 -20.11
CA PHE A 9 1.31 19.83 -21.49
C PHE A 9 0.93 21.27 -21.71
N SER A 10 -0.05 21.87 -21.01
CA SER A 10 -0.21 23.33 -21.09
C SER A 10 0.97 24.01 -20.45
N LEU A 11 1.71 23.45 -19.49
CA LEU A 11 2.96 24.02 -19.00
C LEU A 11 4.01 24.02 -20.12
N ILE A 12 4.29 22.85 -20.71
CA ILE A 12 5.23 22.71 -21.84
C ILE A 12 4.81 23.60 -23.02
N PHE A 13 3.51 23.66 -23.32
CA PHE A 13 2.94 24.43 -24.41
C PHE A 13 2.88 25.94 -24.10
N ILE A 14 2.63 26.34 -22.85
CA ILE A 14 2.75 27.72 -22.36
C ILE A 14 4.21 28.16 -22.45
N ILE A 15 5.17 27.28 -22.13
CA ILE A 15 6.59 27.54 -22.32
C ILE A 15 6.89 27.73 -23.81
N ILE A 16 6.43 26.84 -24.70
CA ILE A 16 6.60 27.01 -26.16
C ILE A 16 5.90 28.27 -26.69
N LEU A 17 4.70 28.60 -26.22
CA LEU A 17 3.94 29.76 -26.70
C LEU A 17 4.46 31.09 -26.15
N LEU A 18 4.78 31.17 -24.86
CA LEU A 18 5.28 32.37 -24.21
C LEU A 18 6.74 32.67 -24.59
N ILE A 19 7.57 31.62 -24.77
CA ILE A 19 8.97 31.77 -25.19
C ILE A 19 9.03 31.82 -26.72
N GLY A 20 8.45 30.85 -27.40
CA GLY A 20 8.66 30.64 -28.82
C GLY A 20 8.02 31.69 -29.72
N LEU A 21 6.75 32.01 -29.49
CA LEU A 21 5.97 32.87 -30.40
C LEU A 21 6.47 34.32 -30.41
N PRO A 22 6.82 34.94 -29.27
CA PRO A 22 7.42 36.27 -29.22
C PRO A 22 8.85 36.33 -29.80
N ILE A 23 9.69 35.31 -29.54
CA ILE A 23 11.07 35.24 -30.06
C ILE A 23 11.09 35.10 -31.59
N GLY A 24 10.21 34.28 -32.14
CA GLY A 24 10.09 34.09 -33.59
C GLY A 24 9.70 35.38 -34.33
N ILE A 25 8.89 36.24 -33.70
CA ILE A 25 8.43 37.51 -34.28
C ILE A 25 9.51 38.60 -34.21
N LEU A 26 10.33 38.64 -33.15
CA LEU A 26 11.25 39.75 -32.87
C LEU A 26 12.60 39.71 -33.60
N TYR A 27 13.03 38.60 -34.21
CA TYR A 27 14.39 38.51 -34.76
C TYR A 27 14.49 37.93 -36.18
N PHE A 28 14.52 38.83 -37.15
CA PHE A 28 14.84 38.56 -38.55
C PHE A 28 16.35 38.46 -38.74
N MET A 29 16.89 37.25 -38.93
CA MET A 29 18.10 37.00 -39.74
C MET A 29 18.51 35.53 -39.90
N VAL A 30 17.77 34.57 -39.34
CA VAL A 30 18.27 33.18 -39.25
C VAL A 30 17.28 32.18 -39.84
N ALA A 31 17.43 31.94 -41.14
CA ALA A 31 16.64 30.93 -41.83
C ALA A 31 17.10 29.51 -41.42
N ASP A 32 16.15 28.71 -40.95
CA ASP A 32 16.24 27.26 -40.81
C ASP A 32 14.94 26.68 -41.37
N GLY A 33 15.03 26.02 -42.52
CA GLY A 33 13.88 25.47 -43.24
C GLY A 33 13.54 24.03 -42.88
N THR A 34 14.26 23.46 -41.91
CA THR A 34 14.11 22.08 -41.46
C THR A 34 12.78 21.88 -40.74
N ASP A 35 12.08 20.80 -41.09
CA ASP A 35 10.76 20.48 -40.60
C ASP A 35 10.59 18.95 -40.65
N ASP A 36 10.90 18.30 -39.54
CA ASP A 36 10.95 16.84 -39.43
C ASP A 36 9.74 16.30 -38.63
N ALA A 37 8.63 17.05 -38.62
CA ALA A 37 7.43 16.65 -37.88
C ALA A 37 6.94 15.25 -38.32
N PRO A 38 6.61 14.34 -37.39
CA PRO A 38 6.22 12.96 -37.69
C PRO A 38 4.76 12.89 -38.17
N THR A 39 4.47 13.54 -39.28
CA THR A 39 3.11 13.68 -39.84
C THR A 39 2.44 12.36 -40.21
N SER A 40 3.21 11.27 -40.32
CA SER A 40 2.68 9.90 -40.47
C SER A 40 1.87 9.42 -39.26
N LEU A 41 2.08 10.01 -38.09
CA LEU A 41 1.34 9.71 -36.86
C LEU A 41 0.02 10.49 -36.75
N TYR A 42 -0.21 11.49 -37.62
CA TYR A 42 -1.36 12.38 -37.53
C TYR A 42 -2.56 11.78 -38.26
N ALA A 43 -3.52 11.26 -37.49
CA ALA A 43 -4.74 10.66 -38.02
C ALA A 43 -6.01 11.23 -37.35
N ASP A 44 -7.13 11.24 -38.08
CA ASP A 44 -8.41 11.72 -37.55
C ASP A 44 -8.87 10.94 -36.30
N SER A 45 -8.48 9.67 -36.20
CA SER A 45 -8.79 8.76 -35.10
C SER A 45 -8.09 9.11 -33.79
N VAL A 46 -7.03 9.93 -33.81
CA VAL A 46 -6.33 10.34 -32.59
C VAL A 46 -7.21 11.32 -31.81
N VAL A 47 -7.59 10.93 -30.59
CA VAL A 47 -8.44 11.70 -29.69
C VAL A 47 -7.79 11.75 -28.31
N LEU A 48 -7.61 12.97 -27.78
CA LEU A 48 -6.90 13.20 -26.52
C LEU A 48 -7.42 12.33 -25.36
N ASP A 49 -8.73 12.22 -25.23
CA ASP A 49 -9.35 11.47 -24.12
C ASP A 49 -9.04 9.96 -24.23
N GLN A 50 -8.91 9.41 -25.45
CA GLN A 50 -8.58 8.01 -25.67
C GLN A 50 -7.09 7.73 -25.42
N GLU A 51 -6.19 8.57 -25.94
CA GLU A 51 -4.73 8.41 -25.72
C GLU A 51 -4.37 8.48 -24.22
N VAL A 52 -5.06 9.34 -23.47
CA VAL A 52 -4.90 9.41 -22.01
C VAL A 52 -5.41 8.13 -21.35
N ALA A 53 -6.58 7.62 -21.74
CA ALA A 53 -7.12 6.39 -21.16
C ALA A 53 -6.21 5.18 -21.43
N ASP A 54 -5.68 5.06 -22.65
CA ASP A 54 -4.78 3.97 -23.04
C ASP A 54 -3.47 4.00 -22.24
N LEU A 55 -2.93 5.18 -21.93
CA LEU A 55 -1.79 5.34 -21.03
C LEU A 55 -2.09 4.79 -19.63
N PHE A 56 -3.23 5.15 -19.03
CA PHE A 56 -3.59 4.68 -17.69
C PHE A 56 -3.79 3.17 -17.66
N ASN A 57 -4.51 2.63 -18.63
CA ASN A 57 -4.72 1.19 -18.75
C ASN A 57 -3.41 0.43 -18.85
N ARG A 58 -2.42 0.97 -19.58
CA ARG A 58 -1.08 0.39 -19.66
C ARG A 58 -0.30 0.55 -18.35
N ALA A 59 -0.29 1.76 -17.79
CA ALA A 59 0.47 2.07 -16.57
C ALA A 59 0.03 1.19 -15.40
N LEU A 60 -1.27 0.89 -15.30
CA LEU A 60 -1.86 0.10 -14.22
C LEU A 60 -1.92 -1.40 -14.52
N ALA A 61 -1.41 -1.85 -15.67
CA ALA A 61 -1.36 -3.27 -16.02
C ALA A 61 -0.18 -4.01 -15.38
N ASP A 62 0.82 -3.28 -14.88
CA ASP A 62 1.96 -3.82 -14.14
C ASP A 62 1.73 -3.63 -12.63
N ASN A 63 2.05 -4.67 -11.86
CA ASN A 63 1.84 -4.73 -10.43
C ASN A 63 3.06 -4.22 -9.64
N GLN A 64 4.22 -4.06 -10.30
CA GLN A 64 5.46 -3.62 -9.64
C GLN A 64 5.75 -2.14 -9.86
N SER A 65 5.30 -1.58 -10.98
CA SER A 65 5.50 -0.16 -11.29
C SER A 65 4.32 0.42 -12.06
N TYR A 66 3.94 1.67 -11.77
CA TYR A 66 2.98 2.40 -12.58
C TYR A 66 3.69 3.40 -13.50
N ASP A 67 3.80 3.01 -14.77
CA ASP A 67 4.54 3.75 -15.79
C ASP A 67 3.66 4.70 -16.61
N PHE A 68 3.60 5.96 -16.18
CA PHE A 68 3.01 7.08 -16.92
C PHE A 68 4.05 7.73 -17.83
N THR A 69 4.70 6.91 -18.66
CA THR A 69 5.78 7.31 -19.57
C THR A 69 5.38 7.18 -21.03
N PHE A 70 5.99 8.02 -21.88
CA PHE A 70 5.75 8.06 -23.33
C PHE A 70 7.02 7.73 -24.08
N SER A 71 6.91 6.91 -25.12
CA SER A 71 7.91 6.87 -26.20
C SER A 71 7.84 8.16 -27.04
N GLU A 72 8.79 8.35 -27.95
CA GLU A 72 8.82 9.56 -28.79
C GLU A 72 7.57 9.68 -29.67
N ASP A 73 7.16 8.57 -30.28
CA ASP A 73 5.96 8.52 -31.12
C ASP A 73 4.70 8.80 -30.30
N GLU A 74 4.58 8.19 -29.12
CA GLU A 74 3.43 8.40 -28.23
C GLU A 74 3.35 9.86 -27.74
N LEU A 75 4.49 10.46 -27.40
CA LEU A 75 4.57 11.86 -27.01
C LEU A 75 4.13 12.77 -28.18
N ASN A 76 4.54 12.45 -29.41
CA ASN A 76 4.16 13.20 -30.60
C ASN A 76 2.68 13.04 -30.97
N VAL A 77 2.10 11.85 -30.79
CA VAL A 77 0.65 11.60 -30.92
C VAL A 77 -0.12 12.44 -29.89
N LEU A 78 0.35 12.49 -28.65
CA LEU A 78 -0.27 13.28 -27.59
C LEU A 78 -0.18 14.79 -27.86
N ILE A 79 0.98 15.30 -28.32
CA ILE A 79 1.15 16.69 -28.74
C ILE A 79 0.14 17.04 -29.86
N PHE A 80 -0.02 16.15 -30.84
CA PHE A 80 -0.99 16.30 -31.92
C PHE A 80 -2.44 16.36 -31.39
N ALA A 81 -2.81 15.43 -30.50
CA ALA A 81 -4.14 15.40 -29.89
C ALA A 81 -4.47 16.70 -29.13
N ILE A 82 -3.48 17.27 -28.43
CA ILE A 82 -3.62 18.51 -27.67
C ILE A 82 -3.78 19.72 -28.59
N ILE A 83 -3.02 19.79 -29.68
CA ILE A 83 -3.19 20.84 -30.69
C ILE A 83 -4.65 20.85 -31.19
N ARG A 84 -5.21 19.66 -31.48
CA ARG A 84 -6.60 19.54 -31.93
C ARG A 84 -7.63 19.91 -30.85
N ASP A 85 -7.45 19.51 -29.60
CA ASP A 85 -8.41 19.85 -28.53
C ASP A 85 -8.36 21.35 -28.16
N ALA A 86 -7.16 21.94 -28.10
CA ALA A 86 -6.96 23.23 -27.44
C ALA A 86 -6.74 24.43 -28.39
N LEU A 87 -6.24 24.22 -29.61
CA LEU A 87 -5.75 25.33 -30.45
C LEU A 87 -6.43 25.36 -31.81
N ASN A 88 -6.43 24.23 -32.50
CA ASN A 88 -6.93 24.11 -33.86
C ASN A 88 -7.57 22.75 -34.07
N LYS A 89 -8.89 22.70 -33.88
CA LYS A 89 -9.71 21.49 -34.04
C LYS A 89 -9.61 20.84 -35.43
N ASP A 90 -9.29 21.62 -36.45
CA ASP A 90 -9.20 21.16 -37.84
C ASP A 90 -7.75 20.88 -38.30
N TYR A 91 -6.77 20.96 -37.39
CA TYR A 91 -5.38 20.64 -37.69
C TYR A 91 -5.21 19.19 -38.15
N TYR A 92 -4.66 19.00 -39.36
CA TYR A 92 -4.48 17.73 -40.07
C TYR A 92 -5.74 16.89 -40.24
N LYS A 93 -6.91 17.53 -40.30
CA LYS A 93 -8.18 16.86 -40.55
C LYS A 93 -8.26 16.30 -41.97
N ALA A 94 -8.70 15.05 -42.12
CA ALA A 94 -8.76 14.42 -43.44
C ALA A 94 -9.68 15.21 -44.40
N GLY A 95 -9.21 15.39 -45.64
CA GLY A 95 -9.95 16.12 -46.68
C GLY A 95 -9.91 17.65 -46.55
N CYS A 96 -9.19 18.22 -45.57
CA CYS A 96 -8.99 19.67 -45.48
C CYS A 96 -7.56 20.08 -45.89
N ASP A 97 -7.43 20.70 -47.07
CA ASP A 97 -6.14 21.10 -47.64
C ASP A 97 -5.77 22.59 -47.45
N THR A 98 -6.56 23.33 -46.66
CA THR A 98 -6.36 24.77 -46.44
C THR A 98 -5.20 25.07 -45.49
N ASP A 99 -4.65 26.28 -45.56
CA ASP A 99 -3.62 26.74 -44.61
C ASP A 99 -4.11 26.69 -43.16
N ALA A 100 -5.41 26.88 -42.91
CA ALA A 100 -5.98 26.77 -41.57
C ALA A 100 -5.95 25.34 -41.02
N CYS A 101 -5.99 24.32 -41.88
CA CYS A 101 -5.94 22.91 -41.47
C CYS A 101 -4.52 22.34 -41.46
N LYS A 102 -3.58 22.94 -42.21
CA LYS A 102 -2.18 22.46 -42.29
C LYS A 102 -1.26 23.02 -41.22
N ASN A 103 -1.70 24.04 -40.49
CA ASN A 103 -0.86 24.78 -39.55
C ASN A 103 -1.52 24.80 -38.17
N VAL A 104 -0.72 24.68 -37.11
CA VAL A 104 -1.19 24.83 -35.72
C VAL A 104 -1.84 26.19 -35.52
N GLN A 105 -1.23 27.25 -36.07
CA GLN A 105 -1.76 28.61 -35.97
C GLN A 105 -1.32 29.47 -37.14
N VAL A 106 -2.21 30.37 -37.59
CA VAL A 106 -1.91 31.42 -38.56
C VAL A 106 -2.29 32.76 -37.94
N ILE A 107 -1.33 33.67 -37.86
CA ILE A 107 -1.51 35.04 -37.38
C ILE A 107 -1.27 35.97 -38.57
N GLU A 108 -2.25 36.81 -38.86
CA GLU A 108 -2.10 37.89 -39.84
C GLU A 108 -1.69 39.17 -39.10
N ILE A 109 -0.65 39.82 -39.59
CA ILE A 109 -0.13 41.08 -39.05
C ILE A 109 -0.96 42.23 -39.61
N ASP A 110 -1.36 43.16 -38.73
CA ASP A 110 -2.25 44.27 -39.06
C ASP A 110 -1.73 45.14 -40.22
N ASP A 111 -2.67 45.76 -40.94
CA ASP A 111 -2.43 46.43 -42.20
C ASP A 111 -1.57 47.70 -42.08
N ASP A 112 -1.46 48.23 -40.87
CA ASP A 112 -0.77 49.43 -40.45
C ASP A 112 0.69 49.18 -40.00
N ILE A 113 1.13 47.93 -39.91
CA ILE A 113 2.54 47.60 -39.63
C ILE A 113 3.30 47.42 -40.95
N PRO A 114 4.27 48.28 -41.28
CA PRO A 114 5.08 48.14 -42.48
C PRO A 114 6.04 46.95 -42.34
N VAL A 115 5.84 45.93 -43.17
CA VAL A 115 6.64 44.69 -43.16
C VAL A 115 7.34 44.48 -44.50
N VAL A 116 8.63 44.11 -44.45
CA VAL A 116 9.45 43.77 -45.62
C VAL A 116 9.37 42.25 -45.81
N GLY A 117 8.22 41.75 -46.28
CA GLY A 117 7.92 40.32 -46.40
C GLY A 117 6.43 40.04 -46.54
N GLY A 118 6.03 38.75 -46.45
CA GLY A 118 4.62 38.38 -46.32
C GLY A 118 4.03 38.88 -44.98
N ARG A 119 2.70 39.07 -44.88
CA ARG A 119 2.06 39.55 -43.63
C ARG A 119 1.60 38.45 -42.68
N LYS A 120 2.03 37.22 -42.93
CA LYS A 120 1.59 36.03 -42.19
C LYS A 120 2.73 35.49 -41.33
N VAL A 121 2.38 35.19 -40.08
CA VAL A 121 3.17 34.35 -39.20
C VAL A 121 2.44 33.02 -39.08
N THR A 122 3.11 31.94 -39.44
CA THR A 122 2.53 30.61 -39.46
C THR A 122 3.34 29.70 -38.57
N LEU A 123 2.69 29.13 -37.56
CA LEU A 123 3.21 28.02 -36.78
C LEU A 123 2.74 26.73 -37.43
N LYS A 124 3.68 26.00 -38.04
CA LYS A 124 3.35 24.84 -38.87
C LYS A 124 3.06 23.60 -38.04
N HIS A 125 4.03 23.22 -37.20
CA HIS A 125 3.99 22.02 -36.38
C HIS A 125 4.54 22.33 -34.99
N ILE A 126 4.21 21.46 -34.04
CA ILE A 126 4.94 21.30 -32.78
C ILE A 126 5.17 19.80 -32.63
N TYR A 127 6.41 19.41 -32.36
CA TYR A 127 6.79 18.01 -32.20
C TYR A 127 7.98 17.88 -31.24
N ALA A 128 8.21 16.67 -30.77
CA ALA A 128 9.26 16.30 -29.84
C ALA A 128 10.24 15.31 -30.48
N GLU A 129 11.51 15.39 -30.08
CA GLU A 129 12.51 14.32 -30.25
C GLU A 129 13.10 14.00 -28.88
N MET A 130 13.33 12.73 -28.60
CA MET A 130 13.99 12.25 -27.39
C MET A 130 15.34 11.63 -27.75
N LYS A 131 16.38 12.09 -27.06
CA LYS A 131 17.71 11.53 -27.25
C LYS A 131 18.52 11.66 -25.97
N ASP A 132 19.10 10.53 -25.56
CA ASP A 132 19.80 10.41 -24.28
C ASP A 132 18.85 10.93 -23.17
N ASP A 133 19.32 11.82 -22.28
CA ASP A 133 18.50 12.46 -21.22
C ASP A 133 17.94 13.84 -21.62
N GLU A 134 17.67 14.07 -22.90
CA GLU A 134 17.15 15.35 -23.40
C GLU A 134 15.89 15.19 -24.25
N LEU A 135 14.85 15.93 -23.88
CA LEU A 135 13.63 16.12 -24.66
C LEU A 135 13.75 17.43 -25.45
N SER A 136 13.87 17.33 -26.77
CA SER A 136 13.93 18.47 -27.68
C SER A 136 12.56 18.73 -28.30
N LEU A 137 11.96 19.88 -27.99
CA LEU A 137 10.73 20.35 -28.60
C LEU A 137 11.04 21.29 -29.77
N TYR A 138 10.38 21.07 -30.89
CA TYR A 138 10.56 21.86 -32.10
C TYR A 138 9.25 22.52 -32.51
N ALA A 139 9.37 23.77 -32.96
CA ALA A 139 8.26 24.51 -33.56
C ALA A 139 8.74 25.19 -34.85
N PRO A 140 8.52 24.57 -36.02
CA PRO A 140 8.76 25.18 -37.33
C PRO A 140 7.79 26.34 -37.57
N LEU A 141 8.36 27.48 -37.96
CA LEU A 141 7.67 28.73 -38.17
C LEU A 141 7.93 29.25 -39.59
N ASN A 142 6.94 29.93 -40.16
CA ASN A 142 7.13 30.81 -41.30
C ASN A 142 6.75 32.23 -40.89
N VAL A 143 7.74 33.09 -40.70
CA VAL A 143 7.56 34.47 -40.25
C VAL A 143 7.82 35.38 -41.43
N MET A 144 6.75 35.97 -41.96
CA MET A 144 6.80 36.93 -43.07
C MET A 144 7.52 36.40 -44.33
N GLY A 145 7.44 35.09 -44.58
CA GLY A 145 8.09 34.41 -45.72
C GLY A 145 9.47 33.81 -45.39
N ILE A 146 9.99 34.03 -44.18
CA ILE A 146 11.22 33.40 -43.70
C ILE A 146 10.87 32.14 -42.92
N LYS A 147 11.39 30.99 -43.40
CA LYS A 147 11.32 29.73 -42.67
C LYS A 147 12.35 29.74 -41.54
N THR A 148 11.89 29.51 -40.33
CA THR A 148 12.73 29.36 -39.14
C THR A 148 12.18 28.24 -38.26
N ARG A 149 12.93 27.86 -37.23
CA ARG A 149 12.52 26.82 -36.29
C ARG A 149 12.96 27.20 -34.90
N LEU A 150 12.05 27.06 -33.95
CA LEU A 150 12.36 27.10 -32.53
C LEU A 150 12.76 25.70 -32.08
N LYS A 151 13.78 25.63 -31.24
CA LYS A 151 14.20 24.40 -30.55
C LYS A 151 14.30 24.68 -29.06
N LEU A 152 13.62 23.90 -28.23
CA LEU A 152 13.75 23.93 -26.78
C LEU A 152 14.22 22.56 -26.32
N GLY A 153 15.42 22.47 -25.75
CA GLY A 153 15.92 21.25 -25.12
C GLY A 153 15.65 21.30 -23.63
N LEU A 154 15.03 20.23 -23.10
CA LEU A 154 14.67 20.06 -21.71
C LEU A 154 15.44 18.88 -21.14
N SER A 155 16.03 19.09 -19.96
CA SER A 155 16.65 18.03 -19.15
C SER A 155 16.00 18.03 -17.76
N VAL A 156 15.85 16.86 -17.16
CA VAL A 156 15.27 16.70 -15.83
C VAL A 156 16.35 16.22 -14.86
N SER A 157 16.32 16.74 -13.65
CA SER A 157 17.15 16.26 -12.55
C SER A 157 16.36 16.32 -11.25
N GLU A 158 16.62 15.39 -10.34
CA GLU A 158 16.05 15.37 -8.99
C GLU A 158 17.16 15.59 -7.97
N LYS A 159 16.88 16.39 -6.94
CA LYS A 159 17.72 16.51 -5.76
C LYS A 159 16.87 16.77 -4.53
N ASP A 160 17.06 15.98 -3.48
CA ASP A 160 16.38 16.12 -2.18
C ASP A 160 14.84 16.22 -2.32
N GLY A 161 14.25 15.39 -3.20
CA GLY A 161 12.81 15.38 -3.50
C GLY A 161 12.30 16.61 -4.27
N VAL A 162 13.19 17.41 -4.87
CA VAL A 162 12.83 18.53 -5.74
C VAL A 162 13.21 18.20 -7.18
N TYR A 163 12.23 18.17 -8.07
CA TYR A 163 12.43 18.05 -9.50
C TYR A 163 12.79 19.40 -10.09
N THR A 164 13.79 19.40 -10.97
CA THR A 164 14.22 20.56 -11.73
C THR A 164 14.17 20.22 -13.21
N VAL A 165 13.26 20.88 -13.95
CA VAL A 165 13.21 20.85 -15.41
C VAL A 165 13.97 22.05 -15.94
N LYS A 166 15.13 21.81 -16.53
CA LYS A 166 16.01 22.85 -17.04
C LYS A 166 15.91 22.98 -18.54
N ILE A 167 15.79 24.21 -19.04
CA ILE A 167 15.93 24.51 -20.46
C ILE A 167 17.42 24.53 -20.81
N SER A 168 17.96 23.39 -21.22
CA SER A 168 19.37 23.19 -21.56
C SER A 168 19.74 23.84 -22.90
N LYS A 169 18.78 23.91 -23.83
CA LYS A 169 18.97 24.48 -25.17
C LYS A 169 17.79 25.35 -25.55
N MET A 170 18.10 26.48 -26.18
CA MET A 170 17.09 27.39 -26.70
C MET A 170 17.57 27.90 -28.05
N GLY A 171 17.24 27.17 -29.10
CA GLY A 171 17.57 27.50 -30.48
C GLY A 171 16.49 28.37 -31.13
N LEU A 172 16.93 29.41 -31.84
CA LEU A 172 16.13 30.14 -32.81
C LEU A 172 16.86 30.11 -34.16
N GLY A 173 16.40 29.26 -35.07
CA GLY A 173 17.13 28.91 -36.28
C GLY A 173 18.53 28.39 -35.93
N LYS A 174 19.57 29.05 -36.43
CA LYS A 174 20.99 28.74 -36.17
C LYS A 174 21.58 29.43 -34.93
N ILE A 175 20.84 30.32 -34.25
CA ILE A 175 21.32 31.00 -33.03
C ILE A 175 20.91 30.18 -31.81
N ASN A 176 21.87 29.91 -30.93
CA ASN A 176 21.59 29.35 -29.61
C ASN A 176 21.49 30.48 -28.58
N LEU A 177 20.31 30.73 -28.03
CA LEU A 177 20.03 31.74 -27.00
C LEU A 177 20.55 31.33 -25.61
N ALA A 178 20.89 30.06 -25.40
CA ALA A 178 21.48 29.59 -24.15
C ALA A 178 23.00 29.85 -24.06
N SER A 179 23.68 30.20 -25.17
CA SER A 179 25.15 30.39 -25.20
C SER A 179 25.60 31.47 -26.19
N GLY A 180 26.89 31.83 -26.16
CA GLY A 180 27.51 32.78 -27.11
C GLY A 180 26.83 34.16 -27.18
N LEU A 181 26.74 34.71 -28.40
CA LEU A 181 26.07 36.00 -28.67
C LEU A 181 24.56 35.98 -28.36
N GLY A 182 23.93 34.80 -28.41
CA GLY A 182 22.52 34.62 -28.07
C GLY A 182 22.23 34.93 -26.60
N LYS A 183 23.14 34.57 -25.69
CA LYS A 183 23.00 34.87 -24.25
C LYS A 183 22.94 36.38 -23.97
N SER A 184 23.69 37.18 -24.72
CA SER A 184 23.76 38.64 -24.54
C SER A 184 22.49 39.37 -25.01
N ILE A 185 21.75 38.80 -25.97
CA ILE A 185 20.50 39.38 -26.48
C ILE A 185 19.25 38.79 -25.78
N ARG A 186 19.38 37.64 -25.10
CA ARG A 186 18.29 36.94 -24.41
C ARG A 186 17.56 37.79 -23.37
N GLY A 187 18.27 38.39 -22.42
CA GLY A 187 17.66 39.17 -21.34
C GLY A 187 16.84 40.37 -21.83
N PRO A 188 17.41 41.23 -22.71
CA PRO A 188 16.67 42.32 -23.34
C PRO A 188 15.47 41.85 -24.16
N LEU A 189 15.61 40.76 -24.91
CA LEU A 189 14.53 40.16 -25.70
C LEU A 189 13.38 39.69 -24.80
N PHE A 190 13.68 39.02 -23.69
CA PHE A 190 12.69 38.45 -22.78
C PHE A 190 11.97 39.52 -21.97
N SER A 191 12.72 40.52 -21.51
CA SER A 191 12.15 41.69 -20.84
C SER A 191 11.22 42.47 -21.78
N ALA A 192 11.59 42.66 -23.05
CA ALA A 192 10.76 43.36 -24.03
C ALA A 192 9.46 42.62 -24.39
N MET A 193 9.39 41.32 -24.14
CA MET A 193 8.23 40.47 -24.45
C MET A 193 7.29 40.26 -23.24
N GLY A 194 7.60 40.87 -22.08
CA GLY A 194 6.89 40.56 -20.83
C GLY A 194 7.09 39.10 -20.41
N PHE A 195 8.33 38.62 -20.56
CA PHE A 195 8.75 37.28 -20.19
C PHE A 195 9.74 37.38 -19.02
N THR A 196 9.25 37.87 -17.89
CA THR A 196 9.99 37.92 -16.63
C THR A 196 9.62 36.76 -15.71
N ALA A 197 10.51 36.41 -14.77
CA ALA A 197 10.20 35.38 -13.79
C ALA A 197 8.94 35.69 -12.97
N ALA A 198 8.72 36.98 -12.64
CA ALA A 198 7.51 37.43 -11.94
C ALA A 198 6.24 37.12 -12.74
N GLU A 199 6.18 37.51 -14.03
CA GLU A 199 4.98 37.28 -14.86
C GLU A 199 4.70 35.80 -15.11
N ILE A 200 5.74 34.96 -15.20
CA ILE A 200 5.58 33.51 -15.35
C ILE A 200 5.07 32.91 -14.04
N ASN A 201 5.68 33.24 -12.91
CA ASN A 201 5.29 32.75 -11.60
C ASN A 201 3.88 33.21 -11.19
N ASP A 202 3.49 34.45 -11.52
CA ASP A 202 2.14 34.96 -11.30
C ASP A 202 1.12 34.11 -12.09
N LYS A 203 1.40 33.78 -13.35
CA LYS A 203 0.53 32.90 -14.16
C LYS A 203 0.47 31.46 -13.65
N LEU A 204 1.57 30.95 -13.08
CA LEU A 204 1.59 29.62 -12.45
C LEU A 204 0.74 29.62 -11.17
N ALA A 205 0.87 30.67 -10.34
CA ALA A 205 0.08 30.86 -9.13
C ALA A 205 -1.41 31.03 -9.42
N GLU A 206 -1.79 31.83 -10.43
CA GLU A 206 -3.20 31.99 -10.87
C GLU A 206 -3.86 30.68 -11.27
N LYS A 207 -3.05 29.71 -11.74
CA LYS A 207 -3.51 28.38 -12.13
C LYS A 207 -3.42 27.36 -10.99
N ASN A 208 -3.03 27.77 -9.79
CA ASN A 208 -2.76 26.93 -8.62
C ASN A 208 -1.73 25.83 -8.91
N LEU A 209 -0.64 26.20 -9.60
CA LEU A 209 0.41 25.27 -9.98
C LEU A 209 1.59 25.43 -9.02
N PRO A 210 1.98 24.40 -8.28
CA PRO A 210 3.09 24.44 -7.33
C PRO A 210 4.43 24.31 -8.08
N ILE A 211 4.67 25.21 -9.03
CA ILE A 211 5.87 25.26 -9.85
C ILE A 211 6.47 26.65 -9.72
N THR A 212 7.76 26.72 -9.50
CA THR A 212 8.52 27.98 -9.51
C THR A 212 9.43 28.02 -10.73
N PHE A 213 9.45 29.16 -11.42
CA PHE A 213 10.36 29.44 -12.51
C PHE A 213 11.48 30.39 -12.07
N SER A 214 12.72 30.04 -12.47
CA SER A 214 13.94 30.82 -12.29
C SER A 214 14.48 31.28 -13.65
N ASP A 215 14.65 32.58 -13.84
CA ASP A 215 15.24 33.17 -15.05
C ASP A 215 16.78 33.20 -15.04
N ASP A 216 17.41 32.99 -13.88
CA ASP A 216 18.86 32.89 -13.74
C ASP A 216 19.43 31.70 -14.53
N ASP A 217 18.77 30.56 -14.42
CA ASP A 217 19.19 29.29 -15.02
C ASP A 217 18.14 28.62 -15.92
N PHE A 218 16.99 29.29 -16.13
CA PHE A 218 15.88 28.82 -16.97
C PHE A 218 15.38 27.45 -16.53
N SER A 219 15.08 27.33 -15.25
CA SER A 219 14.61 26.11 -14.63
C SER A 219 13.20 26.28 -14.06
N PHE A 220 12.44 25.19 -14.12
CA PHE A 220 11.19 25.01 -13.40
C PHE A 220 11.44 24.03 -12.27
N THR A 221 11.11 24.41 -11.05
CA THR A 221 11.26 23.57 -9.87
C THR A 221 9.90 23.28 -9.24
N PHE A 222 9.74 22.05 -8.78
CA PHE A 222 8.55 21.61 -8.04
C PHE A 222 8.93 20.47 -7.10
N ALA A 223 8.29 20.40 -5.94
CA ALA A 223 8.52 19.31 -5.00
C ALA A 223 7.82 18.03 -5.48
N LYS A 224 8.42 16.88 -5.18
CA LYS A 224 7.84 15.56 -5.41
C LYS A 224 6.49 15.40 -4.71
N SER A 225 6.37 15.89 -3.48
CA SER A 225 5.13 15.91 -2.70
C SER A 225 4.02 16.72 -3.37
N ASP A 226 4.37 17.81 -4.05
CA ASP A 226 3.41 18.64 -4.77
C ASP A 226 2.84 17.90 -5.98
N LEU A 227 3.67 17.12 -6.67
CA LEU A 227 3.23 16.26 -7.76
C LEU A 227 2.26 15.19 -7.26
N GLY A 228 2.52 14.60 -6.09
CA GLY A 228 1.63 13.65 -5.43
C GLY A 228 0.27 14.22 -5.06
N ALA A 229 0.25 15.43 -4.50
CA ALA A 229 -0.99 16.13 -4.18
C ALA A 229 -1.81 16.46 -5.45
N ILE A 230 -1.12 16.88 -6.52
CA ILE A 230 -1.74 17.13 -7.83
C ILE A 230 -2.34 15.84 -8.40
N ILE A 231 -1.58 14.74 -8.45
CA ILE A 231 -2.03 13.44 -8.95
C ILE A 231 -3.25 12.96 -8.13
N SER A 232 -3.15 13.00 -6.80
CA SER A 232 -4.21 12.60 -5.89
C SER A 232 -5.50 13.42 -6.13
N GLY A 233 -5.41 14.75 -6.18
CA GLY A 233 -6.57 15.62 -6.43
C GLY A 233 -7.16 15.51 -7.84
N LEU A 234 -6.50 14.78 -8.75
CA LEU A 234 -6.93 14.60 -10.13
C LEU A 234 -7.46 13.20 -10.46
N LEU A 235 -7.01 12.20 -9.70
CA LEU A 235 -7.41 10.80 -9.81
C LEU A 235 -8.56 10.46 -8.85
N ILE A 236 -8.56 11.07 -7.66
CA ILE A 236 -9.46 10.70 -6.58
C ILE A 236 -10.64 11.68 -6.59
N PRO A 237 -11.89 11.19 -6.68
CA PRO A 237 -13.08 12.04 -6.55
C PRO A 237 -13.01 12.89 -5.29
N ASP A 238 -13.56 14.10 -5.36
CA ASP A 238 -13.65 14.99 -4.20
C ASP A 238 -14.89 14.65 -3.35
N GLU A 239 -15.01 13.35 -3.03
CA GLU A 239 -16.02 12.79 -2.15
C GLU A 239 -15.35 12.40 -0.83
N ASP A 240 -16.01 12.70 0.28
CA ASP A 240 -15.54 12.34 1.62
C ASP A 240 -15.93 10.87 1.90
N LYS A 241 -15.17 9.98 1.26
CA LYS A 241 -15.32 8.53 1.32
C LYS A 241 -14.06 7.93 1.93
N PRO A 242 -14.17 6.94 2.82
CA PRO A 242 -13.00 6.30 3.45
C PRO A 242 -11.97 5.81 2.44
N GLU A 243 -12.43 5.20 1.34
CA GLU A 243 -11.60 4.66 0.27
C GLU A 243 -10.75 5.74 -0.39
N ASN A 244 -11.32 6.94 -0.54
CA ASN A 244 -10.62 8.08 -1.10
C ASN A 244 -9.51 8.58 -0.16
N LYS A 245 -9.72 8.54 1.16
CA LYS A 245 -8.73 8.96 2.16
C LYS A 245 -7.56 7.99 2.21
N ILE A 246 -7.84 6.69 2.22
CA ILE A 246 -6.84 5.62 2.20
C ILE A 246 -5.93 5.74 0.98
N ILE A 247 -6.54 5.87 -0.20
CA ILE A 247 -5.79 5.98 -1.45
C ILE A 247 -4.98 7.30 -1.48
N ARG A 248 -5.52 8.42 -0.96
CA ARG A 248 -4.76 9.68 -0.83
C ARG A 248 -3.53 9.53 0.07
N GLU A 249 -3.67 8.85 1.21
CA GLU A 249 -2.54 8.60 2.12
C GLU A 249 -1.50 7.68 1.47
N LEU A 250 -1.90 6.62 0.78
CA LEU A 250 -0.96 5.77 0.02
C LEU A 250 -0.23 6.56 -1.08
N PHE A 251 -0.91 7.41 -1.85
CA PHE A 251 -0.25 8.28 -2.83
C PHE A 251 0.68 9.31 -2.18
N SER A 252 0.32 9.82 -1.00
CA SER A 252 1.20 10.72 -0.25
C SER A 252 2.52 10.03 0.13
N LEU A 253 2.47 8.73 0.42
CA LEU A 253 3.66 7.93 0.69
C LEU A 253 4.50 7.68 -0.54
N LEU A 254 3.85 7.32 -1.64
CA LEU A 254 4.51 7.15 -2.94
C LEU A 254 5.24 8.42 -3.40
N THR A 255 4.84 9.58 -2.89
CA THR A 255 5.41 10.89 -3.24
C THR A 255 6.20 11.55 -2.12
N ALA A 256 6.53 10.81 -1.06
CA ALA A 256 7.41 11.27 -0.01
C ALA A 256 8.84 11.54 -0.56
N PRO A 257 9.53 12.60 -0.11
CA PRO A 257 10.86 12.97 -0.60
C PRO A 257 11.96 11.91 -0.38
N GLU A 258 11.95 11.25 0.78
CA GLU A 258 13.03 10.33 1.19
C GLU A 258 12.72 8.86 0.87
N GLU A 259 11.44 8.48 0.89
CA GLU A 259 11.00 7.06 0.78
C GLU A 259 10.04 6.79 -0.39
N GLY A 260 9.61 7.82 -1.13
CA GLY A 260 8.61 7.66 -2.19
C GLY A 260 9.16 7.00 -3.45
N GLY A 261 8.40 6.09 -4.05
CA GLY A 261 8.73 5.46 -5.34
C GLY A 261 8.45 6.32 -6.58
N LEU A 262 7.86 7.50 -6.42
CA LEU A 262 7.65 8.41 -7.56
C LEU A 262 9.00 8.93 -8.09
N SER A 263 9.19 8.78 -9.39
CA SER A 263 10.27 9.39 -10.15
C SER A 263 9.68 10.12 -11.37
N PHE A 264 10.37 11.16 -11.82
CA PHE A 264 10.02 11.91 -13.02
C PHE A 264 11.28 12.19 -13.83
N GLY A 265 11.28 11.77 -15.10
CA GLY A 265 12.45 11.92 -15.95
C GLY A 265 12.46 10.99 -17.15
N PHE A 266 13.66 10.59 -17.54
CA PHE A 266 13.93 9.67 -18.64
C PHE A 266 14.19 8.27 -18.10
N TYR A 267 13.68 7.27 -18.81
CA TYR A 267 13.84 5.86 -18.49
C TYR A 267 14.35 5.15 -19.74
N GLU A 268 15.41 4.36 -19.57
CA GLU A 268 15.99 3.52 -20.61
C GLU A 268 15.52 2.07 -20.39
N ASP A 269 15.10 1.41 -21.48
CA ASP A 269 14.79 -0.04 -21.65
C ASP A 269 13.29 -0.36 -21.90
N PRO A 270 12.92 -0.94 -23.07
CA PRO A 270 13.72 -1.25 -24.27
C PRO A 270 14.00 -0.04 -25.18
N GLU A 271 13.37 1.10 -24.91
CA GLU A 271 13.53 2.36 -25.65
C GLU A 271 13.51 3.54 -24.66
N ILE A 272 13.97 4.73 -25.09
CA ILE A 272 13.94 5.92 -24.24
C ILE A 272 12.49 6.37 -24.07
N ARG A 273 12.04 6.49 -22.82
CA ARG A 273 10.72 6.98 -22.46
C ARG A 273 10.83 8.16 -21.51
N PHE A 274 9.90 9.11 -21.63
CA PHE A 274 9.84 10.30 -20.77
C PHE A 274 8.50 10.36 -20.05
N GLY A 275 8.53 10.62 -18.74
CA GLY A 275 7.30 10.80 -17.97
C GLY A 275 7.51 10.54 -16.48
N MET A 276 6.47 10.02 -15.84
CA MET A 276 6.48 9.67 -14.42
C MET A 276 6.43 8.15 -14.26
N ARG A 277 7.21 7.62 -13.32
CA ARG A 277 7.13 6.22 -12.87
C ARG A 277 6.84 6.23 -11.38
N ILE A 278 5.88 5.43 -10.95
CA ILE A 278 5.66 5.13 -9.54
C ILE A 278 6.18 3.73 -9.29
N ASP A 279 7.30 3.64 -8.59
CA ASP A 279 7.87 2.37 -8.15
C ASP A 279 7.16 1.87 -6.89
N LEU A 280 6.68 0.63 -6.91
CA LEU A 280 6.02 0.00 -5.77
C LEU A 280 6.94 -0.98 -5.04
N GLU A 281 8.13 -1.26 -5.58
CA GLU A 281 9.10 -2.17 -4.97
C GLU A 281 9.37 -1.85 -3.48
N PRO A 282 9.50 -0.58 -3.03
CA PRO A 282 9.70 -0.28 -1.61
C PRO A 282 8.56 -0.74 -0.69
N PHE A 283 7.35 -0.89 -1.24
CA PHE A 283 6.14 -1.30 -0.53
C PHE A 283 5.89 -2.81 -0.65
N ALA A 284 6.61 -3.51 -1.52
CA ALA A 284 6.49 -4.95 -1.67
C ALA A 284 6.94 -5.66 -0.39
N GLY A 285 6.22 -6.73 -0.03
CA GLY A 285 6.61 -7.64 1.05
C GLY A 285 7.34 -8.86 0.49
N ASP A 286 7.94 -9.64 1.39
CA ASP A 286 8.39 -10.99 1.06
C ASP A 286 7.16 -11.88 0.79
N GLU A 287 7.01 -12.35 -0.45
CA GLU A 287 5.86 -13.18 -0.86
C GLU A 287 5.81 -14.52 -0.12
N GLU A 288 6.95 -15.13 0.20
CA GLU A 288 7.00 -16.41 0.93
C GLU A 288 6.53 -16.20 2.37
N VAL A 289 6.95 -15.11 3.01
CA VAL A 289 6.50 -14.76 4.36
C VAL A 289 5.01 -14.41 4.36
N PHE A 290 4.54 -13.67 3.35
CA PHE A 290 3.13 -13.35 3.18
C PHE A 290 2.28 -14.62 3.07
N ASP A 291 2.66 -15.54 2.17
CA ASP A 291 1.92 -16.76 1.92
C ASP A 291 1.95 -17.72 3.11
N ALA A 292 3.10 -17.83 3.80
CA ALA A 292 3.22 -18.64 5.01
C ALA A 292 2.32 -18.11 6.13
N LYS A 293 2.30 -16.79 6.37
CA LYS A 293 1.42 -16.17 7.37
C LYS A 293 -0.05 -16.34 7.00
N LEU A 294 -0.41 -16.15 5.73
CA LEU A 294 -1.79 -16.33 5.27
C LEU A 294 -2.23 -17.80 5.43
N ALA A 295 -1.38 -18.76 5.08
CA ALA A 295 -1.67 -20.17 5.24
C ALA A 295 -1.87 -20.56 6.72
N ALA A 296 -1.06 -20.01 7.63
CA ALA A 296 -1.17 -20.28 9.06
C ALA A 296 -2.51 -19.82 9.67
N ILE A 297 -2.97 -18.63 9.28
CA ILE A 297 -4.22 -18.04 9.84
C ILE A 297 -5.49 -18.52 9.12
N SER A 298 -5.39 -18.96 7.86
CA SER A 298 -6.52 -19.47 7.05
C SER A 298 -6.67 -20.99 7.09
N ALA A 299 -5.82 -21.68 7.84
CA ALA A 299 -5.93 -23.11 8.06
C ALA A 299 -7.32 -23.44 8.64
N PRO A 300 -8.00 -24.50 8.15
CA PRO A 300 -9.28 -24.91 8.71
C PRO A 300 -9.20 -25.12 10.22
N PHE A 301 -10.21 -24.65 10.94
CA PHE A 301 -10.27 -24.81 12.39
C PHE A 301 -10.87 -26.19 12.74
N ASP A 302 -10.05 -27.13 13.23
CA ASP A 302 -10.54 -28.40 13.75
C ASP A 302 -11.14 -28.21 15.15
N ILE A 303 -12.46 -28.17 15.18
CA ILE A 303 -13.24 -27.96 16.41
C ILE A 303 -13.01 -29.10 17.41
N ASP A 304 -12.88 -30.34 16.94
CA ASP A 304 -12.75 -31.49 17.84
C ASP A 304 -11.35 -31.52 18.47
N SER A 305 -10.31 -31.23 17.68
CA SER A 305 -8.94 -31.01 18.20
C SER A 305 -8.91 -29.90 19.24
N PHE A 306 -9.52 -28.75 18.92
CA PHE A 306 -9.54 -27.59 19.79
C PHE A 306 -10.21 -27.88 21.14
N ILE A 307 -11.40 -28.51 21.12
CA ILE A 307 -12.13 -28.88 22.35
C ILE A 307 -11.29 -29.82 23.23
N LYS A 308 -10.66 -30.84 22.62
CA LYS A 308 -9.80 -31.78 23.34
C LYS A 308 -8.59 -31.08 23.94
N ASN A 309 -7.90 -30.27 23.13
CA ASN A 309 -6.73 -29.49 23.55
C ASN A 309 -7.09 -28.63 24.76
N LYS A 310 -8.12 -27.78 24.63
CA LYS A 310 -8.50 -26.84 25.69
C LYS A 310 -9.00 -27.54 26.94
N THR A 311 -9.74 -28.64 26.81
CA THR A 311 -10.20 -29.40 27.98
C THR A 311 -9.03 -30.05 28.71
N GLN A 312 -8.13 -30.73 28.00
CA GLN A 312 -7.03 -31.44 28.64
C GLN A 312 -5.99 -30.48 29.23
N THR A 313 -5.62 -29.42 28.51
CA THR A 313 -4.70 -28.39 29.04
C THR A 313 -5.31 -27.62 30.21
N PHE A 314 -6.62 -27.36 30.21
CA PHE A 314 -7.34 -26.83 31.37
C PHE A 314 -7.24 -27.76 32.59
N LEU A 315 -7.43 -29.08 32.40
CA LEU A 315 -7.31 -30.04 33.51
C LEU A 315 -5.87 -30.14 34.03
N LEU A 316 -4.87 -30.11 33.14
CA LEU A 316 -3.45 -30.09 33.52
C LEU A 316 -3.11 -28.84 34.33
N ALA A 317 -3.60 -27.66 33.91
CA ALA A 317 -3.42 -26.40 34.63
C ALA A 317 -3.96 -26.45 36.08
N ASN A 318 -4.93 -27.33 36.36
CA ASN A 318 -5.56 -27.46 37.67
C ASN A 318 -4.84 -28.44 38.62
N LEU A 319 -3.79 -29.14 38.19
CA LEU A 319 -3.11 -30.17 38.99
C LEU A 319 -2.42 -29.62 40.26
N THR A 320 -1.93 -28.39 40.21
CA THR A 320 -1.17 -27.77 41.32
C THR A 320 -2.06 -27.07 42.35
N GLY A 321 -3.39 -27.07 42.15
CA GLY A 321 -4.34 -26.38 43.02
C GLY A 321 -4.24 -24.84 42.95
N GLY A 322 -3.59 -24.31 41.91
CA GLY A 322 -3.52 -22.89 41.58
C GLY A 322 -4.84 -22.31 41.06
N GLU A 323 -4.79 -21.11 40.50
CA GLU A 323 -5.97 -20.50 39.87
C GLU A 323 -6.30 -21.23 38.55
N MET A 324 -7.58 -21.60 38.37
CA MET A 324 -8.00 -22.31 37.16
C MET A 324 -7.86 -21.39 35.95
N LYS A 325 -7.12 -21.82 34.92
CA LYS A 325 -6.89 -21.02 33.71
C LYS A 325 -7.07 -21.80 32.42
N VAL A 326 -7.54 -21.12 31.39
CA VAL A 326 -7.59 -21.59 30.00
C VAL A 326 -6.62 -20.75 29.18
N VAL A 327 -5.75 -21.40 28.40
CA VAL A 327 -4.71 -20.73 27.61
C VAL A 327 -5.08 -20.78 26.13
N PHE A 328 -4.98 -19.65 25.43
CA PHE A 328 -5.16 -19.54 23.97
C PHE A 328 -3.88 -19.04 23.33
N THR A 329 -3.39 -19.76 22.33
CA THR A 329 -2.21 -19.35 21.55
C THR A 329 -2.56 -18.24 20.55
N ASP A 330 -1.57 -17.47 20.10
CA ASP A 330 -1.74 -16.48 19.04
C ASP A 330 -2.25 -17.10 17.72
N ASN A 331 -1.86 -18.33 17.41
CA ASN A 331 -2.36 -19.08 16.26
C ASN A 331 -3.86 -19.34 16.36
N GLU A 332 -4.36 -19.78 17.51
CA GLU A 332 -5.79 -19.98 17.74
C GLU A 332 -6.55 -18.66 17.68
N PHE A 333 -5.98 -17.62 18.30
CA PHE A 333 -6.50 -16.25 18.23
C PHE A 333 -6.68 -15.79 16.78
N ASN A 334 -5.65 -15.96 15.95
CA ASN A 334 -5.62 -15.55 14.56
C ASN A 334 -6.60 -16.34 13.69
N ARG A 335 -6.67 -17.67 13.85
CA ARG A 335 -7.59 -18.53 13.09
C ARG A 335 -9.04 -18.20 13.42
N LEU A 336 -9.36 -17.98 14.70
CA LEU A 336 -10.71 -17.60 15.09
C LEU A 336 -11.08 -16.23 14.53
N LEU A 337 -10.18 -15.25 14.62
CA LEU A 337 -10.39 -13.93 14.05
C LEU A 337 -10.62 -14.00 12.52
N TYR A 338 -9.87 -14.85 11.82
CA TYR A 338 -10.04 -15.08 10.38
C TYR A 338 -11.42 -15.67 10.06
N ASP A 339 -11.88 -16.68 10.80
CA ASP A 339 -13.20 -17.30 10.58
C ASP A 339 -14.34 -16.32 10.85
N LYS A 340 -14.29 -15.62 12.00
CA LYS A 340 -15.32 -14.64 12.41
C LYS A 340 -15.43 -13.44 11.48
N THR A 341 -14.36 -13.11 10.77
CA THR A 341 -14.34 -12.02 9.76
C THR A 341 -14.62 -12.51 8.34
N ASN A 342 -15.04 -13.77 8.16
CA ASN A 342 -15.24 -14.38 6.84
C ASN A 342 -14.00 -14.19 5.94
N GLY A 343 -12.81 -14.42 6.51
CA GLY A 343 -11.52 -14.25 5.85
C GLY A 343 -11.25 -12.82 5.39
N TYR A 344 -11.77 -11.82 6.10
CA TYR A 344 -11.65 -10.40 5.79
C TYR A 344 -12.16 -10.04 4.38
N ALA A 345 -13.11 -10.82 3.84
CA ALA A 345 -13.61 -10.61 2.48
C ALA A 345 -14.20 -9.22 2.23
N ASP A 346 -14.73 -8.58 3.29
CA ASP A 346 -15.31 -7.23 3.24
C ASP A 346 -14.24 -6.11 3.30
N PHE A 347 -12.97 -6.43 3.61
CA PHE A 347 -11.88 -5.47 3.70
C PHE A 347 -11.24 -5.24 2.33
N GLN A 348 -12.07 -4.84 1.35
CA GLN A 348 -11.67 -4.61 -0.02
C GLN A 348 -12.10 -3.22 -0.48
N TYR A 349 -11.14 -2.50 -1.03
CA TYR A 349 -11.33 -1.15 -1.53
C TYR A 349 -10.95 -1.11 -3.00
N ALA A 350 -11.86 -0.61 -3.81
CA ALA A 350 -11.66 -0.47 -5.23
C ALA A 350 -12.07 0.94 -5.67
N MET A 351 -11.22 1.57 -6.49
CA MET A 351 -11.49 2.87 -7.10
C MET A 351 -11.25 2.80 -8.58
N ASP A 352 -12.28 3.10 -9.35
CA ASP A 352 -12.13 3.30 -10.79
C ASP A 352 -11.44 4.65 -11.07
N PHE A 353 -10.38 4.62 -11.86
CA PHE A 353 -9.76 5.84 -12.36
C PHE A 353 -10.68 6.43 -13.44
N GLY A 354 -11.25 7.59 -13.11
CA GLY A 354 -12.32 8.29 -13.83
C GLY A 354 -12.46 8.01 -15.33
N GLY A 355 -13.61 7.41 -15.68
CA GLY A 355 -14.07 7.20 -17.06
C GLY A 355 -13.40 6.06 -17.83
N GLY A 356 -12.34 5.45 -17.29
CA GLY A 356 -11.69 4.25 -17.83
C GLY A 356 -12.19 2.95 -17.20
N SER A 357 -11.59 1.83 -17.61
CA SER A 357 -11.80 0.49 -17.02
C SER A 357 -10.74 0.10 -15.98
N ALA A 358 -9.77 0.97 -15.72
CA ALA A 358 -8.69 0.70 -14.79
C ALA A 358 -9.13 1.03 -13.35
N THR A 359 -8.86 0.10 -12.45
CA THR A 359 -9.28 0.16 -11.05
C THR A 359 -8.04 0.02 -10.17
N PHE A 360 -7.87 0.90 -9.19
CA PHE A 360 -6.96 0.65 -8.07
C PHE A 360 -7.69 -0.19 -7.03
N ALA A 361 -7.11 -1.31 -6.63
CA ALA A 361 -7.64 -2.25 -5.66
C ALA A 361 -6.66 -2.43 -4.50
N LEU A 362 -7.20 -2.42 -3.29
CA LEU A 362 -6.51 -2.78 -2.06
C LEU A 362 -7.38 -3.78 -1.31
N ALA A 363 -6.81 -4.91 -0.90
CA ALA A 363 -7.53 -5.95 -0.16
C ALA A 363 -6.71 -6.42 1.04
N VAL A 364 -7.28 -6.39 2.23
CA VAL A 364 -6.70 -7.09 3.39
C VAL A 364 -7.10 -8.55 3.28
N LYS A 365 -6.12 -9.43 3.07
CA LYS A 365 -6.33 -10.88 3.00
C LYS A 365 -6.33 -11.55 4.37
N GLY A 366 -5.75 -10.89 5.37
CA GLY A 366 -5.59 -11.43 6.71
C GLY A 366 -4.91 -10.47 7.67
N ILE A 367 -5.13 -10.67 8.97
CA ILE A 367 -4.39 -10.01 10.04
C ILE A 367 -3.78 -11.11 10.91
N ALA A 368 -2.44 -11.15 10.98
CA ALA A 368 -1.71 -12.06 11.85
C ALA A 368 -1.14 -11.29 13.04
N ILE A 369 -1.64 -11.61 14.22
CA ILE A 369 -1.29 -11.01 15.50
C ILE A 369 -0.23 -11.87 16.17
N GLU A 370 0.82 -11.21 16.68
CA GLU A 370 1.89 -11.84 17.45
C GLU A 370 2.00 -11.14 18.81
N ILE A 371 1.86 -11.90 19.89
CA ILE A 371 1.96 -11.38 21.25
C ILE A 371 3.43 -11.47 21.69
N LEU A 372 4.16 -10.37 21.55
CA LEU A 372 5.62 -10.35 21.76
C LEU A 372 6.00 -10.45 23.23
N SER A 373 5.15 -9.92 24.12
CA SER A 373 5.32 -9.95 25.57
C SER A 373 4.00 -9.54 26.26
N PRO A 374 3.90 -9.63 27.60
CA PRO A 374 2.72 -9.14 28.34
C PRO A 374 2.35 -7.67 28.12
N THR A 375 3.24 -6.87 27.53
CA THR A 375 3.05 -5.43 27.33
C THR A 375 3.11 -5.01 25.86
N GLN A 376 3.41 -5.93 24.95
CA GLN A 376 3.67 -5.59 23.55
C GLN A 376 3.06 -6.62 22.60
N ILE A 377 2.42 -6.11 21.55
CA ILE A 377 1.78 -6.91 20.50
C ILE A 377 2.16 -6.35 19.13
N LYS A 378 2.14 -7.20 18.12
CA LYS A 378 2.42 -6.83 16.72
C LYS A 378 1.30 -7.33 15.82
N PHE A 379 0.76 -6.43 15.02
CA PHE A 379 -0.23 -6.72 13.98
C PHE A 379 0.48 -6.73 12.63
N ASN A 380 0.35 -7.85 11.89
CA ASN A 380 0.78 -7.96 10.51
C ASN A 380 -0.45 -8.01 9.61
N PHE A 381 -0.76 -6.91 8.94
CA PHE A 381 -1.84 -6.85 7.95
C PHE A 381 -1.29 -7.35 6.61
N LEU A 382 -1.84 -8.46 6.15
CA LEU A 382 -1.50 -9.07 4.86
C LEU A 382 -2.33 -8.36 3.79
N VAL A 383 -1.74 -7.41 3.08
CA VAL A 383 -2.44 -6.55 2.12
C VAL A 383 -1.99 -6.86 0.70
N GLU A 384 -2.97 -6.98 -0.19
CA GLU A 384 -2.75 -7.03 -1.63
C GLU A 384 -3.09 -5.66 -2.23
N ILE A 385 -2.13 -5.01 -2.88
CA ILE A 385 -2.27 -3.72 -3.54
C ILE A 385 -2.13 -3.95 -5.05
N ASN A 386 -3.23 -3.95 -5.80
CA ASN A 386 -3.24 -4.24 -7.23
C ASN A 386 -2.45 -5.52 -7.59
N GLY A 387 -2.65 -6.59 -6.82
CA GLY A 387 -1.97 -7.87 -7.01
C GLY A 387 -0.55 -7.96 -6.45
N MET A 388 0.06 -6.85 -5.99
CA MET A 388 1.30 -6.89 -5.22
C MET A 388 1.01 -7.28 -3.77
N LYS A 389 1.71 -8.31 -3.27
CA LYS A 389 1.64 -8.73 -1.87
C LYS A 389 2.53 -7.85 -1.00
N SER A 390 1.97 -7.37 0.10
CA SER A 390 2.67 -6.54 1.07
C SER A 390 2.24 -6.91 2.50
N ILE A 391 3.12 -6.64 3.45
CA ILE A 391 2.83 -6.81 4.87
C ILE A 391 2.95 -5.44 5.51
N MET A 392 1.84 -4.92 6.04
CA MET A 392 1.86 -3.74 6.90
C MET A 392 2.05 -4.18 8.34
N VAL A 393 3.09 -3.69 8.99
CA VAL A 393 3.45 -4.05 10.37
C VAL A 393 3.16 -2.87 11.28
N MET A 394 2.32 -3.09 12.28
CA MET A 394 2.01 -2.11 13.32
C MET A 394 2.21 -2.74 14.69
N THR A 395 2.94 -2.06 15.56
CA THR A 395 3.09 -2.46 16.96
C THR A 395 2.03 -1.80 17.83
N GLY A 396 1.77 -2.42 18.97
CA GLY A 396 0.87 -1.88 19.97
C GLY A 396 1.34 -2.20 21.38
N ARG A 397 0.80 -1.43 22.32
CA ARG A 397 1.05 -1.57 23.75
C ARG A 397 -0.18 -2.13 24.45
N ILE A 398 0.03 -3.17 25.23
CA ILE A 398 -1.00 -3.82 26.05
C ILE A 398 -1.05 -3.15 27.42
N GLU A 399 -2.25 -2.77 27.87
CA GLU A 399 -2.53 -2.36 29.25
C GLU A 399 -3.79 -3.07 29.75
N SER A 400 -3.69 -3.75 30.90
CA SER A 400 -4.86 -4.26 31.62
C SER A 400 -5.37 -3.21 32.60
N ASN A 401 -6.67 -3.24 32.87
CA ASN A 401 -7.24 -2.46 33.96
C ASN A 401 -6.84 -3.05 35.35
N ALA A 402 -7.25 -2.39 36.43
CA ALA A 402 -6.84 -2.79 37.79
C ALA A 402 -7.38 -4.16 38.24
N THR A 403 -8.47 -4.63 37.63
CA THR A 403 -9.15 -5.90 37.92
C THR A 403 -8.75 -7.01 36.94
N GLU A 404 -7.98 -6.68 35.91
CA GLU A 404 -7.57 -7.58 34.83
C GLU A 404 -8.74 -8.21 34.03
N ASP A 405 -9.96 -7.68 34.14
CA ASP A 405 -11.15 -8.13 33.38
C ASP A 405 -11.34 -7.39 32.05
N GLU A 406 -10.51 -6.38 31.78
CA GLU A 406 -10.43 -5.66 30.51
C GLU A 406 -8.97 -5.44 30.12
N ILE A 407 -8.66 -5.73 28.86
CA ILE A 407 -7.38 -5.45 28.23
C ILE A 407 -7.57 -4.40 27.13
N THR A 408 -6.80 -3.31 27.19
CA THR A 408 -6.72 -2.31 26.13
C THR A 408 -5.40 -2.42 25.39
N ILE A 409 -5.48 -2.56 24.06
CA ILE A 409 -4.35 -2.58 23.14
C ILE A 409 -4.29 -1.24 22.43
N TYR A 410 -3.36 -0.37 22.83
CA TYR A 410 -3.13 0.91 22.17
C TYR A 410 -2.24 0.71 20.95
N LEU A 411 -2.68 1.18 19.79
CA LEU A 411 -1.96 1.02 18.53
C LEU A 411 -0.98 2.18 18.33
N ASP A 412 0.22 1.88 17.84
CA ASP A 412 1.22 2.92 17.58
C ASP A 412 0.77 3.84 16.44
N GLU A 413 1.24 5.09 16.49
CA GLU A 413 0.92 6.10 15.47
C GLU A 413 1.71 5.92 14.17
N THR A 414 2.63 4.95 14.13
CA THR A 414 3.41 4.60 12.96
C THR A 414 3.28 3.12 12.62
N LEU A 415 3.43 2.82 11.33
CA LEU A 415 3.48 1.47 10.80
C LEU A 415 4.56 1.40 9.72
N THR A 416 4.94 0.19 9.36
CA THR A 416 5.83 -0.09 8.22
C THR A 416 5.05 -0.81 7.12
N ILE A 417 5.22 -0.42 5.86
CA ILE A 417 4.70 -1.13 4.67
C ILE A 417 5.91 -1.55 3.83
N GLY A 418 6.20 -2.86 3.77
CA GLY A 418 7.44 -3.32 3.16
C GLY A 418 8.65 -2.73 3.88
N THR A 419 9.34 -1.79 3.24
CA THR A 419 10.49 -1.05 3.81
C THR A 419 10.19 0.39 4.22
N VAL A 420 8.99 0.89 3.91
CA VAL A 420 8.59 2.30 4.09
C VAL A 420 7.92 2.50 5.44
N GLN A 421 8.32 3.53 6.20
CA GLN A 421 7.69 3.88 7.47
C GLN A 421 6.71 5.06 7.30
N THR A 422 5.51 4.94 7.87
CA THR A 422 4.45 5.95 7.72
C THR A 422 3.59 6.10 8.97
N ALA A 423 2.78 7.16 9.01
CA ALA A 423 1.68 7.29 9.96
C ALA A 423 0.63 6.19 9.74
N SER A 424 0.07 5.67 10.84
CA SER A 424 -0.94 4.60 10.84
C SER A 424 -2.38 5.09 10.67
N THR A 425 -2.59 6.39 10.46
CA THR A 425 -3.93 7.00 10.46
C THR A 425 -4.89 6.42 9.42
N PHE A 426 -4.45 6.19 8.17
CA PHE A 426 -5.31 5.54 7.17
C PHE A 426 -5.72 4.11 7.55
N LEU A 427 -4.85 3.34 8.23
CA LEU A 427 -5.22 1.99 8.66
C LEU A 427 -6.37 2.04 9.67
N PHE A 428 -6.41 3.06 10.52
CA PHE A 428 -7.52 3.23 11.46
C PHE A 428 -8.84 3.56 10.80
N ASP A 429 -8.82 4.24 9.64
CA ASP A 429 -10.04 4.39 8.84
C ASP A 429 -10.43 3.06 8.18
N ILE A 430 -9.45 2.28 7.68
CA ILE A 430 -9.68 0.94 7.11
C ILE A 430 -10.34 0.00 8.12
N ILE A 431 -9.80 0.02 9.34
CA ILE A 431 -10.24 -0.80 10.47
C ILE A 431 -11.57 -0.26 10.97
N GLY A 432 -11.69 1.03 11.28
CA GLY A 432 -12.86 1.61 11.94
C GLY A 432 -14.18 1.48 11.18
N ASP A 433 -14.16 1.53 9.84
CA ASP A 433 -15.38 1.43 9.03
C ASP A 433 -15.85 -0.02 8.79
N ASN A 434 -14.96 -1.01 8.95
CA ASN A 434 -15.29 -2.44 8.79
C ASN A 434 -15.26 -3.22 10.11
N VAL A 435 -14.76 -2.61 11.18
CA VAL A 435 -14.62 -3.20 12.51
C VAL A 435 -15.50 -2.43 13.48
N GLY A 436 -16.80 -2.74 13.46
CA GLY A 436 -17.69 -2.42 14.58
C GLY A 436 -17.36 -3.24 15.85
N GLY A 437 -16.55 -4.29 15.68
CA GLY A 437 -16.07 -5.24 16.70
C GLY A 437 -15.79 -6.58 16.03
N PHE A 438 -14.68 -7.23 16.36
CA PHE A 438 -14.27 -8.53 15.82
C PHE A 438 -14.91 -9.73 16.53
N GLU A 439 -16.03 -9.53 17.24
CA GLU A 439 -16.53 -10.37 18.36
C GLU A 439 -15.52 -10.54 19.52
N LEU A 440 -14.23 -10.70 19.21
CA LEU A 440 -13.13 -10.89 20.16
C LEU A 440 -12.53 -9.57 20.68
N MET A 441 -12.65 -8.49 19.91
CA MET A 441 -12.10 -7.17 20.25
C MET A 441 -13.00 -6.06 19.72
N GLU A 442 -13.30 -5.06 20.54
CA GLU A 442 -13.98 -3.84 20.14
C GLU A 442 -12.94 -2.79 19.73
N TYR A 443 -13.10 -2.18 18.55
CA TYR A 443 -12.27 -1.04 18.18
C TYR A 443 -12.84 0.25 18.79
N ARG A 444 -11.98 1.01 19.49
CA ARG A 444 -12.31 2.27 20.16
C ARG A 444 -11.62 3.44 19.45
N PRO A 445 -12.28 4.09 18.46
CA PRO A 445 -11.61 5.05 17.57
C PRO A 445 -11.01 6.26 18.30
N GLN A 446 -11.67 6.75 19.35
CA GLN A 446 -11.20 7.92 20.11
C GLN A 446 -9.83 7.73 20.77
N ASP A 447 -9.49 6.49 21.11
CA ASP A 447 -8.24 6.14 21.78
C ASP A 447 -7.29 5.37 20.86
N LYS A 448 -7.68 5.12 19.61
CA LYS A 448 -6.96 4.28 18.63
C LYS A 448 -6.55 2.94 19.24
N ALA A 449 -7.49 2.30 19.93
CA ALA A 449 -7.22 1.11 20.71
C ALA A 449 -8.22 -0.01 20.42
N PHE A 450 -7.79 -1.25 20.55
CA PHE A 450 -8.69 -2.39 20.69
C PHE A 450 -8.94 -2.67 22.16
N VAL A 451 -10.17 -2.99 22.51
CA VAL A 451 -10.57 -3.36 23.86
C VAL A 451 -11.07 -4.80 23.83
N MET A 452 -10.54 -5.63 24.71
CA MET A 452 -10.95 -7.00 24.94
C MET A 452 -11.52 -7.09 26.35
N THR A 453 -12.75 -7.58 26.46
CA THR A 453 -13.46 -7.80 27.72
C THR A 453 -13.65 -9.29 27.95
N ALA A 454 -14.15 -9.65 29.13
CA ALA A 454 -14.55 -11.02 29.44
C ALA A 454 -15.50 -11.65 28.38
N GLU A 455 -16.31 -10.85 27.68
CA GLU A 455 -17.21 -11.36 26.61
C GLU A 455 -16.43 -11.98 25.43
N ALA A 456 -15.16 -11.59 25.22
CA ALA A 456 -14.30 -12.21 24.20
C ALA A 456 -14.06 -13.69 24.50
N PHE A 457 -13.99 -14.07 25.79
CA PHE A 457 -13.83 -15.47 26.20
C PHE A 457 -15.03 -16.33 25.82
N ASP A 458 -16.25 -15.80 25.95
CA ASP A 458 -17.46 -16.50 25.54
C ASP A 458 -17.44 -16.80 24.03
N ALA A 459 -16.86 -15.91 23.22
CA ALA A 459 -16.68 -16.14 21.80
C ALA A 459 -15.60 -17.22 21.50
N PHE A 460 -14.54 -17.33 22.31
CA PHE A 460 -13.54 -18.40 22.20
C PHE A 460 -14.11 -19.77 22.58
N MET A 461 -14.80 -19.84 23.72
CA MET A 461 -15.38 -21.08 24.24
C MET A 461 -16.73 -21.42 23.60
N GLY A 462 -17.31 -20.49 22.85
CA GLY A 462 -18.57 -20.66 22.14
C GLY A 462 -18.47 -21.47 20.85
N ILE A 463 -17.37 -22.17 20.60
CA ILE A 463 -17.17 -23.03 19.42
C ILE A 463 -17.53 -24.46 19.83
N PRO A 464 -18.60 -25.08 19.27
CA PRO A 464 -19.29 -24.79 18.01
C PRO A 464 -20.66 -24.10 18.12
N GLY A 465 -20.99 -23.46 19.24
CA GLY A 465 -22.18 -22.61 19.38
C GLY A 465 -22.89 -22.67 20.72
N GLY A 466 -22.33 -23.37 21.71
CA GLY A 466 -22.86 -23.42 23.09
C GLY A 466 -22.32 -22.29 23.96
N GLU A 467 -22.94 -22.03 25.11
CA GLU A 467 -22.41 -21.10 26.12
C GLU A 467 -21.54 -21.88 27.12
N THR A 468 -20.34 -21.37 27.41
CA THR A 468 -19.47 -22.00 28.39
C THR A 468 -20.02 -21.83 29.82
N PRO A 469 -19.93 -22.85 30.69
CA PRO A 469 -20.31 -22.73 32.10
C PRO A 469 -19.23 -22.05 32.95
N LEU A 470 -18.10 -21.64 32.34
CA LEU A 470 -16.96 -21.01 33.01
C LEU A 470 -17.16 -19.50 33.11
N GLY A 471 -17.03 -18.93 34.32
CA GLY A 471 -17.05 -17.49 34.53
C GLY A 471 -15.65 -16.88 34.48
N VAL A 472 -15.43 -15.79 33.76
CA VAL A 472 -14.12 -15.10 33.70
C VAL A 472 -13.88 -14.24 34.94
N GLU A 473 -12.74 -14.44 35.59
CA GLU A 473 -12.27 -13.55 36.67
C GLU A 473 -11.30 -12.49 36.17
N ARG A 474 -10.36 -12.89 35.32
CA ARG A 474 -9.32 -12.00 34.76
C ARG A 474 -8.67 -12.60 33.51
N MET A 475 -8.01 -11.76 32.72
CA MET A 475 -7.32 -12.10 31.49
C MET A 475 -5.92 -11.47 31.47
N ARG A 476 -4.94 -12.21 30.94
CA ARG A 476 -3.55 -11.75 30.86
C ARG A 476 -2.89 -12.23 29.57
N PHE A 477 -2.19 -11.32 28.90
CA PHE A 477 -1.27 -11.70 27.83
C PHE A 477 0.07 -12.15 28.40
N THR A 478 0.58 -13.26 27.88
CA THR A 478 1.96 -13.72 28.04
C THR A 478 2.64 -13.74 26.67
N THR A 479 3.89 -14.21 26.56
CA THR A 479 4.54 -14.30 25.25
C THR A 479 3.86 -15.38 24.42
N GLY A 480 3.23 -15.01 23.30
CA GLY A 480 2.55 -15.93 22.38
C GLY A 480 1.15 -16.37 22.81
N GLU A 481 0.68 -16.01 24.00
CA GLU A 481 -0.57 -16.57 24.55
C GLU A 481 -1.44 -15.55 25.30
N LEU A 482 -2.72 -15.89 25.41
CA LEU A 482 -3.72 -15.26 26.25
C LEU A 482 -4.16 -16.26 27.32
N GLU A 483 -3.88 -15.96 28.58
CA GLU A 483 -4.37 -16.69 29.73
C GLU A 483 -5.70 -16.09 30.22
N VAL A 484 -6.72 -16.92 30.37
CA VAL A 484 -8.01 -16.54 30.94
C VAL A 484 -8.24 -17.32 32.22
N PHE A 485 -8.30 -16.63 33.35
CA PHE A 485 -8.54 -17.22 34.66
C PHE A 485 -10.05 -17.30 34.90
N VAL A 486 -10.50 -18.47 35.33
CA VAL A 486 -11.92 -18.84 35.33
C VAL A 486 -12.41 -19.37 36.68
N THR A 487 -13.72 -19.29 36.87
CA THR A 487 -14.46 -19.85 38.00
C THR A 487 -15.54 -20.80 37.51
N VAL A 488 -15.92 -21.72 38.40
CA VAL A 488 -16.97 -22.69 38.16
C VAL A 488 -17.95 -22.58 39.32
N ASP A 489 -19.19 -22.19 39.06
CA ASP A 489 -20.22 -22.07 40.11
C ASP A 489 -20.99 -23.38 40.35
N ASP A 490 -21.06 -24.25 39.33
CA ASP A 490 -21.80 -25.51 39.42
C ASP A 490 -20.99 -26.59 40.16
N SER A 491 -21.47 -26.96 41.35
CA SER A 491 -20.86 -28.02 42.18
C SER A 491 -20.76 -29.39 41.51
N ALA A 492 -21.66 -29.73 40.57
CA ALA A 492 -21.58 -30.98 39.82
C ALA A 492 -20.41 -30.93 38.83
N LEU A 493 -20.31 -29.83 38.07
CA LEU A 493 -19.20 -29.60 37.14
C LEU A 493 -17.85 -29.54 37.87
N GLN A 494 -17.78 -28.86 39.02
CA GLN A 494 -16.58 -28.87 39.87
C GLN A 494 -16.16 -30.29 40.25
N SER A 495 -17.11 -31.17 40.60
CA SER A 495 -16.81 -32.56 40.93
C SER A 495 -16.29 -33.34 39.72
N THR A 496 -16.86 -33.12 38.53
CA THR A 496 -16.40 -33.75 37.29
C THR A 496 -14.99 -33.28 36.91
N ILE A 497 -14.71 -31.98 37.04
CA ILE A 497 -13.37 -31.41 36.82
C ILE A 497 -12.37 -32.04 37.79
N ALA A 498 -12.68 -32.07 39.09
CA ALA A 498 -11.80 -32.65 40.09
C ALA A 498 -11.49 -34.13 39.82
N ASN A 499 -12.52 -34.93 39.51
CA ASN A 499 -12.32 -36.35 39.17
C ASN A 499 -11.44 -36.52 37.93
N ALA A 500 -11.67 -35.74 36.87
CA ALA A 500 -10.89 -35.84 35.64
C ALA A 500 -9.44 -35.35 35.84
N THR A 501 -9.23 -34.32 36.66
CA THR A 501 -7.89 -33.86 37.07
C THR A 501 -7.17 -34.93 37.87
N ASP A 502 -7.82 -35.58 38.84
CA ASP A 502 -7.25 -36.70 39.62
C ASP A 502 -6.84 -37.86 38.70
N MET A 503 -7.66 -38.18 37.70
CA MET A 503 -7.32 -39.21 36.72
C MET A 503 -6.10 -38.87 35.87
N LEU A 504 -5.94 -37.61 35.46
CA LEU A 504 -4.73 -37.17 34.75
C LEU A 504 -3.53 -37.19 35.69
N ASN A 505 -3.69 -36.83 36.96
CA ASN A 505 -2.61 -36.93 37.95
C ASN A 505 -2.12 -38.39 38.08
N ASP A 506 -3.05 -39.34 38.25
CA ASP A 506 -2.75 -40.77 38.32
C ASP A 506 -2.08 -41.29 37.03
N LEU A 507 -2.46 -40.75 35.87
CA LEU A 507 -1.85 -41.08 34.59
C LEU A 507 -0.40 -40.59 34.50
N LEU A 508 -0.15 -39.34 34.91
CA LEU A 508 1.17 -38.70 34.88
C LEU A 508 2.17 -39.31 35.86
N GLU A 509 1.71 -40.03 36.89
CA GLU A 509 2.58 -40.86 37.74
C GLU A 509 3.23 -42.02 36.96
N GLY A 510 2.61 -42.47 35.86
CA GLY A 510 3.07 -43.61 35.06
C GLY A 510 3.66 -43.25 33.69
N GLU A 511 4.23 -44.27 33.03
CA GLU A 511 4.63 -44.18 31.62
C GLU A 511 3.42 -44.51 30.71
N PHE A 512 2.92 -43.51 29.97
CA PHE A 512 1.85 -43.69 28.99
C PHE A 512 2.24 -43.28 27.56
N LEU A 513 3.23 -42.40 27.42
CA LEU A 513 3.63 -41.85 26.13
C LEU A 513 4.36 -42.92 25.28
N ASP A 514 3.94 -43.06 24.02
CA ASP A 514 4.65 -43.77 22.95
C ASP A 514 5.24 -42.74 21.97
N PRO A 515 6.53 -42.36 22.11
CA PRO A 515 7.20 -41.41 21.22
C PRO A 515 7.27 -41.88 19.76
N ASP A 516 7.24 -43.20 19.52
CA ASP A 516 7.35 -43.77 18.16
C ASP A 516 6.06 -43.57 17.35
N ALA A 517 4.96 -43.18 18.00
CA ALA A 517 3.68 -42.89 17.34
C ALA A 517 3.64 -41.50 16.68
N PHE A 518 4.49 -40.57 17.13
CA PHE A 518 4.56 -39.20 16.62
C PHE A 518 5.25 -39.15 15.25
N THR A 519 4.90 -38.16 14.43
CA THR A 519 5.49 -37.99 13.09
C THR A 519 5.97 -36.57 12.88
N GLY A 520 7.25 -36.42 12.51
CA GLY A 520 7.89 -35.10 12.50
C GLY A 520 8.07 -34.56 13.92
N GLN A 521 8.76 -33.42 14.04
CA GLN A 521 9.03 -32.75 15.32
C GLN A 521 9.78 -33.60 16.37
N GLU A 522 10.77 -34.40 15.96
CA GLU A 522 11.47 -35.32 16.86
C GLU A 522 12.11 -34.64 18.09
N GLU A 523 12.59 -33.40 17.94
CA GLU A 523 13.15 -32.61 19.05
C GLU A 523 12.09 -32.25 20.09
N THR A 524 10.94 -31.71 19.65
CA THR A 524 9.81 -31.36 20.53
C THR A 524 9.22 -32.60 21.23
N VAL A 525 9.17 -33.76 20.55
CA VAL A 525 8.69 -35.01 21.15
C VAL A 525 9.66 -35.55 22.20
N VAL A 526 10.97 -35.39 22.01
CA VAL A 526 11.97 -35.71 23.03
C VAL A 526 11.81 -34.79 24.25
N GLU A 527 11.68 -33.48 24.03
CA GLU A 527 11.44 -32.52 25.12
C GLU A 527 10.15 -32.84 25.87
N LEU A 528 9.05 -33.18 25.19
CA LEU A 528 7.82 -33.64 25.82
C LEU A 528 8.04 -34.87 26.71
N SER A 529 8.81 -35.84 26.22
CA SER A 529 9.13 -37.06 26.97
C SER A 529 9.94 -36.74 28.23
N GLU A 530 10.92 -35.83 28.13
CA GLU A 530 11.74 -35.38 29.26
C GLU A 530 10.91 -34.61 30.31
N VAL A 531 10.00 -33.74 29.87
CA VAL A 531 9.10 -32.99 30.76
C VAL A 531 8.15 -33.95 31.50
N LEU A 532 7.56 -34.92 30.79
CA LEU A 532 6.68 -35.92 31.40
C LEU A 532 7.43 -36.85 32.36
N GLU A 533 8.67 -37.26 32.03
CA GLU A 533 9.50 -38.06 32.94
C GLU A 533 9.83 -37.29 34.22
N ASN A 534 10.15 -35.99 34.12
CA ASN A 534 10.37 -35.14 35.28
C ASN A 534 9.11 -35.04 36.15
N ILE A 535 7.94 -34.79 35.55
CA ILE A 535 6.66 -34.76 36.28
C ILE A 535 6.38 -36.08 36.99
N SER A 536 6.59 -37.22 36.32
CA SER A 536 6.42 -38.55 36.93
C SER A 536 7.38 -38.76 38.12
N GLN A 537 8.64 -38.32 38.00
CA GLN A 537 9.61 -38.38 39.11
C GLN A 537 9.17 -37.54 40.31
N VAL A 538 8.67 -36.31 40.08
CA VAL A 538 8.14 -35.43 41.13
C VAL A 538 6.92 -36.05 41.81
N LEU A 539 5.95 -36.57 41.03
CA LEU A 539 4.74 -37.17 41.59
C LEU A 539 5.00 -38.48 42.36
N THR A 540 6.05 -39.22 41.99
CA THR A 540 6.42 -40.47 42.68
C THR A 540 7.35 -40.26 43.88
N ASP A 541 7.91 -39.05 44.07
CA ASP A 541 8.70 -38.69 45.24
C ASP A 541 7.81 -38.06 46.34
N PRO A 542 7.64 -38.71 47.51
CA PRO A 542 6.81 -38.17 48.59
C PRO A 542 7.40 -36.92 49.27
N GLU A 543 8.62 -36.49 48.95
CA GLU A 543 9.24 -35.26 49.45
C GLU A 543 9.13 -34.07 48.48
N GLU A 544 8.65 -34.27 47.26
CA GLU A 544 8.46 -33.23 46.25
C GLU A 544 6.97 -32.95 45.99
N GLU A 545 6.67 -31.76 45.51
CA GLU A 545 5.31 -31.35 45.14
C GLU A 545 5.35 -30.77 43.72
N LEU A 546 4.32 -31.06 42.94
CA LEU A 546 4.16 -30.50 41.62
C LEU A 546 4.03 -28.97 41.72
N THR A 547 4.73 -28.24 40.85
CA THR A 547 4.73 -26.76 40.84
C THR A 547 4.09 -26.24 39.56
N GLU A 548 3.64 -24.99 39.57
CA GLU A 548 3.11 -24.32 38.36
C GLU A 548 4.15 -24.31 37.24
N GLU A 549 5.45 -24.17 37.54
CA GLU A 549 6.53 -24.18 36.54
C GLU A 549 6.60 -25.53 35.79
N HIS A 550 6.36 -26.66 36.48
CA HIS A 550 6.32 -27.97 35.82
C HIS A 550 5.14 -28.09 34.85
N ILE A 551 3.97 -27.59 35.26
CA ILE A 551 2.75 -27.65 34.46
C ILE A 551 2.79 -26.68 33.28
N ASP A 552 3.27 -25.46 33.50
CA ASP A 552 3.43 -24.46 32.45
C ASP A 552 4.41 -24.97 31.38
N ALA A 553 5.54 -25.59 31.78
CA ALA A 553 6.46 -26.21 30.83
C ALA A 553 5.82 -27.35 30.01
N LEU A 554 4.92 -28.14 30.62
CA LEU A 554 4.17 -29.18 29.92
C LEU A 554 3.15 -28.58 28.93
N ILE A 555 2.41 -27.56 29.34
CA ILE A 555 1.44 -26.89 28.46
C ILE A 555 2.17 -26.21 27.30
N ASP A 556 3.29 -25.53 27.56
CA ASP A 556 4.14 -24.89 26.57
C ASP A 556 4.62 -25.88 25.49
N ILE A 557 5.14 -27.05 25.90
CA ILE A 557 5.63 -28.05 24.94
C ILE A 557 4.48 -28.69 24.14
N ILE A 558 3.32 -28.90 24.77
CA ILE A 558 2.10 -29.36 24.08
C ILE A 558 1.67 -28.33 23.02
N ASN A 559 1.69 -27.04 23.36
CA ASN A 559 1.33 -25.96 22.45
C ASN A 559 2.31 -25.80 21.27
N GLN A 560 3.55 -26.33 21.37
CA GLN A 560 4.53 -26.36 20.29
C GLN A 560 4.35 -27.53 19.32
N LEU A 561 3.64 -28.58 19.71
CA LEU A 561 3.29 -29.68 18.80
C LEU A 561 2.36 -29.16 17.70
N ASP A 562 2.55 -29.67 16.48
CA ASP A 562 1.58 -29.49 15.42
C ASP A 562 0.27 -30.24 15.73
N GLU A 563 -0.77 -29.90 14.98
CA GLU A 563 -2.13 -30.38 15.26
C GLU A 563 -2.25 -31.91 15.18
N ASP A 564 -1.54 -32.53 14.25
CA ASP A 564 -1.51 -34.00 14.10
C ASP A 564 -0.84 -34.65 15.33
N ASN A 565 0.28 -34.10 15.79
CA ASN A 565 0.99 -34.59 16.97
C ASN A 565 0.25 -34.30 18.28
N GLN A 566 -0.46 -33.18 18.39
CA GLN A 566 -1.38 -32.91 19.50
C GLN A 566 -2.49 -33.95 19.56
N GLN A 567 -3.12 -34.28 18.42
CA GLN A 567 -4.14 -35.33 18.36
C GLN A 567 -3.58 -36.70 18.78
N ILE A 568 -2.34 -37.04 18.39
CA ILE A 568 -1.67 -38.28 18.81
C ILE A 568 -1.52 -38.31 20.33
N LEU A 569 -0.99 -37.24 20.93
CA LEU A 569 -0.84 -37.13 22.39
C LEU A 569 -2.18 -37.31 23.10
N TYR A 570 -3.20 -36.56 22.68
CA TYR A 570 -4.52 -36.63 23.30
C TYR A 570 -5.19 -37.99 23.13
N GLY A 571 -4.97 -38.66 21.99
CA GLY A 571 -5.41 -40.04 21.78
C GLY A 571 -4.73 -41.03 22.73
N GLN A 572 -3.43 -40.88 22.96
CA GLN A 572 -2.70 -41.71 23.93
C GLN A 572 -3.19 -41.49 25.37
N ILE A 573 -3.49 -40.24 25.75
CA ILE A 573 -4.10 -39.93 27.06
C ILE A 573 -5.46 -40.63 27.18
N GLU A 574 -6.33 -40.50 26.16
CA GLU A 574 -7.66 -41.13 26.14
C GLU A 574 -7.60 -42.66 26.24
N ASP A 575 -6.64 -43.30 25.57
CA ASP A 575 -6.46 -44.75 25.54
C ASP A 575 -5.85 -45.31 26.83
N ALA A 576 -5.02 -44.52 27.52
CA ALA A 576 -4.39 -44.92 28.77
C ALA A 576 -5.34 -44.82 29.98
N LEU A 577 -6.34 -43.93 29.91
CA LEU A 577 -7.35 -43.77 30.95
C LEU A 577 -8.36 -44.93 30.94
N THR A 578 -8.48 -45.64 32.07
CA THR A 578 -9.35 -46.82 32.20
C THR A 578 -10.83 -46.50 32.49
N ASP A 579 -11.14 -45.29 32.96
CA ASP A 579 -12.50 -44.78 33.23
C ASP A 579 -12.66 -43.33 32.72
N ASN A 580 -12.73 -43.13 31.41
CA ASN A 580 -12.73 -41.81 30.75
C ASN A 580 -14.09 -41.13 30.61
N ALA A 581 -15.11 -41.56 31.36
CA ALA A 581 -16.46 -40.98 31.28
C ALA A 581 -16.47 -39.49 31.64
N ASP A 582 -15.84 -39.12 32.76
CA ASP A 582 -15.79 -37.72 33.22
C ASP A 582 -15.01 -36.82 32.23
N LEU A 583 -13.90 -37.31 31.66
CA LEU A 583 -13.15 -36.58 30.63
C LEU A 583 -14.00 -36.32 29.36
N PHE A 584 -14.71 -37.35 28.87
CA PHE A 584 -15.58 -37.20 27.70
C PHE A 584 -16.80 -36.32 27.96
N ASP A 585 -17.33 -36.33 29.18
CA ASP A 585 -18.40 -35.42 29.59
C ASP A 585 -17.91 -33.96 29.63
N LEU A 586 -16.64 -33.72 29.99
CA LEU A 586 -16.03 -32.38 29.98
C LEU A 586 -15.84 -31.80 28.58
N TYR A 587 -15.51 -32.62 27.58
CA TYR A 587 -15.41 -32.15 26.18
C TYR A 587 -16.69 -31.45 25.69
N ASN A 588 -17.84 -31.87 26.20
CA ASN A 588 -19.11 -31.26 25.83
C ASN A 588 -19.52 -30.17 26.83
N SER A 589 -19.43 -30.44 28.13
CA SER A 589 -19.97 -29.54 29.15
C SER A 589 -19.22 -28.21 29.25
N LEU A 590 -17.89 -28.17 29.05
CA LEU A 590 -17.12 -26.91 29.07
C LEU A 590 -17.43 -25.98 27.89
N PHE A 591 -17.97 -26.53 26.80
CA PHE A 591 -18.33 -25.81 25.57
C PHE A 591 -19.85 -25.71 25.36
N GLY A 592 -20.64 -25.97 26.42
CA GLY A 592 -22.10 -25.76 26.41
C GLY A 592 -22.90 -26.72 25.53
N LYS A 593 -22.42 -27.96 25.30
CA LYS A 593 -23.09 -28.98 24.48
C LYS A 593 -23.99 -29.93 25.26
#